data_AF-A0A849Z047-F1
#
_entry.id   AF-A0A849Z047-F1
#
_cell.length_a   1.000
_cell.length_b   1.000
_cell.length_c   1.000
_cell.angle_alpha   90.00
_cell.angle_beta   90.00
_cell.angle_gamma   90.00
#
_symmetry.space_group_name_H-M   'P 1'
#
loop_
_entity.id
_entity.type
_entity.pdbx_description
1 polymer ?
#
loop_
_entity_poly.entity_id
_entity_poly.type
_entity_poly.pdbx_seq_one_letter_code
_entity_poly.pdbx_strand_id
1 'polypeptide(L)'
;MMRALAALPLLFSAACFNPVESDLVDSLGPEVPGVEESEFHRFGQPCLACHDRGGESPHFSVAGTVFATQNEDIPVAGAKVILVDAAGQRFEKTTNCAGNFFIEPEQFTPQYPMHVEIECPLPDGSVRRAVMGTRIGRNGSCAGCHDKGPPSPTSPGRVFCLPGQPDPPFTIPTPCAGGPTPQ
;
A
#
# COMPACT_ATOMS: atom_id res chain seq x y z
N MET A 1 -18.08 -29.40 58.23
CA MET A 1 -18.52 -29.80 56.88
C MET A 1 -18.26 -28.66 55.92
N MET A 2 -17.43 -28.94 54.92
CA MET A 2 -16.78 -27.97 54.04
C MET A 2 -17.68 -27.61 52.86
N ARG A 3 -17.88 -26.33 52.56
CA ARG A 3 -18.37 -25.86 51.25
C ARG A 3 -17.37 -24.85 50.72
N ALA A 4 -16.42 -25.34 49.93
CA ALA A 4 -15.48 -24.50 49.21
C ALA A 4 -16.23 -23.78 48.08
N LEU A 5 -16.19 -22.44 48.10
CA LEU A 5 -16.55 -21.63 46.94
C LEU A 5 -15.48 -21.84 45.87
N ALA A 6 -15.85 -22.44 44.74
CA ALA A 6 -15.04 -22.41 43.54
C ALA A 6 -15.39 -21.13 42.76
N ALA A 7 -14.70 -20.04 43.05
CA ALA A 7 -14.66 -18.88 42.16
C ALA A 7 -13.77 -19.24 40.96
N LEU A 8 -14.39 -19.47 39.81
CA LEU A 8 -13.71 -19.71 38.54
C LEU A 8 -13.02 -18.41 38.11
N PRO A 9 -11.68 -18.36 37.96
CA PRO A 9 -11.03 -17.17 37.43
C PRO A 9 -11.33 -17.09 35.92
N LEU A 10 -12.07 -16.05 35.49
CA LEU A 10 -12.07 -15.61 34.09
C LEU A 10 -10.65 -15.13 33.76
N LEU A 11 -9.81 -16.04 33.29
CA LEU A 11 -8.47 -15.75 32.80
C LEU A 11 -8.55 -15.27 31.34
N PHE A 12 -8.44 -13.95 31.19
CA PHE A 12 -7.76 -13.22 30.11
C PHE A 12 -7.83 -13.80 28.68
N SER A 13 -8.85 -13.39 27.92
CA SER A 13 -8.86 -13.47 26.44
C SER A 13 -8.26 -12.21 25.77
N ALA A 14 -7.54 -11.36 26.50
CA ALA A 14 -7.06 -10.07 25.98
C ALA A 14 -5.73 -10.14 25.20
N ALA A 15 -5.19 -11.33 24.92
CA ALA A 15 -3.84 -11.49 24.36
C ALA A 15 -3.76 -11.45 22.82
N CYS A 16 -4.88 -11.27 22.11
CA CYS A 16 -4.89 -11.26 20.64
C CYS A 16 -5.13 -9.87 20.03
N PHE A 17 -5.31 -8.83 20.84
CA PHE A 17 -5.52 -7.46 20.34
C PHE A 17 -4.21 -6.69 20.39
N ASN A 18 -3.67 -6.33 19.23
CA ASN A 18 -2.51 -5.47 19.11
C ASN A 18 -2.97 -4.00 19.02
N PRO A 19 -2.97 -3.23 20.11
CA PRO A 19 -3.51 -1.87 20.10
C PRO A 19 -2.78 -0.94 19.13
N VAL A 20 -1.49 -1.17 18.86
CA VAL A 20 -0.72 -0.34 17.91
C VAL A 20 -1.22 -0.51 16.48
N GLU A 21 -1.59 -1.74 16.13
CA GLU A 21 -2.11 -2.08 14.80
C GLU A 21 -3.55 -1.55 14.64
N SER A 22 -4.37 -1.70 15.68
CA SER A 22 -5.73 -1.16 15.69
C SER A 22 -5.74 0.37 15.62
N ASP A 23 -4.89 1.06 16.38
CA ASP A 23 -4.75 2.52 16.34
C ASP A 23 -4.30 3.00 14.95
N LEU A 24 -3.40 2.25 14.30
CA LEU A 24 -2.96 2.55 12.94
C LEU A 24 -4.13 2.44 11.96
N VAL A 25 -4.89 1.34 11.98
CA VAL A 25 -6.06 1.14 11.11
C VAL A 25 -7.12 2.21 11.37
N ASP A 26 -7.45 2.49 12.62
CA ASP A 26 -8.43 3.52 13.00
C ASP A 26 -7.99 4.91 12.51
N SER A 27 -6.69 5.21 12.51
CA SER A 27 -6.15 6.48 12.02
C SER A 27 -6.31 6.69 10.50
N LEU A 28 -6.54 5.62 9.73
CA LEU A 28 -6.79 5.70 8.28
C LEU A 28 -8.23 6.11 7.94
N GLY A 29 -9.10 6.18 8.95
CA GLY A 29 -10.52 6.50 8.77
C GLY A 29 -11.35 5.35 8.20
N PRO A 30 -12.68 5.51 8.15
CA PRO A 30 -13.59 4.48 7.67
C PRO A 30 -13.45 4.26 6.15
N GLU A 31 -13.96 3.12 5.66
CA GLU A 31 -14.13 2.91 4.23
C GLU A 31 -15.03 3.96 3.60
N VAL A 32 -14.83 4.24 2.31
CA VAL A 32 -15.64 5.21 1.58
C VAL A 32 -17.02 4.60 1.30
N PRO A 33 -18.11 5.27 1.70
CA PRO A 33 -19.46 4.78 1.40
C PRO A 33 -19.67 4.57 -0.10
N GLY A 34 -20.11 3.37 -0.49
CA GLY A 34 -20.37 3.01 -1.89
C GLY A 34 -19.15 2.56 -2.68
N VAL A 35 -17.97 2.46 -2.05
CA VAL A 35 -16.79 1.78 -2.60
C VAL A 35 -16.72 0.39 -1.98
N GLU A 36 -16.69 -0.66 -2.80
CA GLU A 36 -16.51 -2.03 -2.32
C GLU A 36 -15.06 -2.26 -1.88
N GLU A 37 -14.89 -2.97 -0.77
CA GLU A 37 -13.61 -3.53 -0.33
C GLU A 37 -13.10 -4.52 -1.39
N SER A 38 -12.23 -4.01 -2.24
CA SER A 38 -11.72 -4.68 -3.44
C SER A 38 -10.28 -4.23 -3.67
N GLU A 39 -9.61 -4.80 -4.66
CA GLU A 39 -8.26 -4.38 -5.05
C GLU A 39 -8.12 -2.88 -5.43
N PHE A 40 -9.25 -2.18 -5.62
CA PHE A 40 -9.30 -0.77 -5.99
C PHE A 40 -9.52 0.18 -4.81
N HIS A 41 -9.82 -0.33 -3.60
CA HIS A 41 -10.09 0.52 -2.45
C HIS A 41 -8.80 1.19 -1.90
N ARG A 42 -8.98 2.22 -1.06
CA ARG A 42 -7.92 2.84 -0.25
C ARG A 42 -6.61 3.21 -0.98
N PHE A 43 -6.69 3.62 -2.25
CA PHE A 43 -5.48 3.96 -3.01
C PHE A 43 -4.69 5.09 -2.33
N GLY A 44 -3.38 4.90 -2.24
CA GLY A 44 -2.41 5.77 -1.58
C GLY A 44 -2.33 5.64 -0.05
N GLN A 45 -3.11 4.76 0.57
CA GLN A 45 -2.97 4.43 2.00
C GLN A 45 -2.00 3.26 2.21
N PRO A 46 -1.44 3.09 3.42
CA PRO A 46 -0.54 1.98 3.73
C PRO A 46 -1.31 0.65 3.79
N CYS A 47 -1.40 -0.07 2.67
CA CYS A 47 -2.21 -1.29 2.54
C CYS A 47 -1.90 -2.34 3.62
N LEU A 48 -0.62 -2.51 3.98
CA LEU A 48 -0.21 -3.47 5.02
C LEU A 48 -0.65 -3.07 6.44
N ALA A 49 -1.26 -1.89 6.65
CA ALA A 49 -1.94 -1.61 7.91
C ALA A 49 -3.10 -2.59 8.16
N CYS A 50 -3.81 -3.00 7.10
CA CYS A 50 -4.92 -3.96 7.17
C CYS A 50 -4.57 -5.33 6.55
N HIS A 51 -3.54 -5.38 5.71
CA HIS A 51 -3.15 -6.55 4.91
C HIS A 51 -1.77 -7.13 5.29
N ASP A 52 -1.24 -6.81 6.48
CA ASP A 52 -0.12 -7.57 7.06
C ASP A 52 -0.66 -8.84 7.76
N ARG A 53 0.13 -9.45 8.64
CA ARG A 53 -0.22 -10.65 9.38
C ARG A 53 -1.26 -10.37 10.47
N GLY A 54 -2.52 -10.59 10.15
CA GLY A 54 -3.62 -10.52 11.12
C GLY A 54 -4.99 -10.45 10.44
N GLY A 55 -6.03 -10.94 11.12
CA GLY A 55 -7.42 -10.83 10.65
C GLY A 55 -7.80 -11.75 9.48
N GLU A 56 -8.88 -11.39 8.78
CA GLU A 56 -9.47 -12.16 7.66
C GLU A 56 -9.13 -11.56 6.29
N SER A 57 -8.38 -10.46 6.25
CA SER A 57 -7.97 -9.77 5.02
C SER A 57 -6.90 -10.57 4.26
N PRO A 58 -6.85 -10.50 2.92
CA PRO A 58 -5.73 -11.06 2.16
C PRO A 58 -4.39 -10.51 2.65
N HIS A 59 -3.37 -11.36 2.78
CA HIS A 59 -2.04 -10.93 3.23
C HIS A 59 -1.19 -10.46 2.06
N PHE A 60 -0.47 -9.35 2.24
CA PHE A 60 0.48 -8.81 1.27
C PHE A 60 1.89 -8.75 1.86
N SER A 61 2.88 -9.11 1.05
CA SER A 61 4.30 -8.94 1.36
C SER A 61 4.82 -7.55 0.98
N VAL A 62 4.28 -6.97 -0.10
CA VAL A 62 4.55 -5.61 -0.57
C VAL A 62 3.31 -5.06 -1.26
N ALA A 63 2.96 -3.81 -0.98
CA ALA A 63 1.83 -3.13 -1.64
C ALA A 63 1.99 -1.61 -1.65
N GLY A 64 1.33 -0.96 -2.59
CA GLY A 64 1.35 0.50 -2.73
C GLY A 64 0.52 1.00 -3.90
N THR A 65 0.68 2.30 -4.19
CA THR A 65 -0.06 3.00 -5.25
C THR A 65 0.88 3.90 -6.03
N VAL A 66 0.73 3.94 -7.36
CA VAL A 66 1.46 4.85 -8.25
C VAL A 66 0.53 5.93 -8.79
N PHE A 67 0.97 7.17 -8.69
CA PHE A 67 0.24 8.36 -9.14
C PHE A 67 0.89 9.01 -10.37
N ALA A 68 0.12 9.83 -11.08
CA ALA A 68 0.62 10.59 -12.21
C ALA A 68 1.64 11.65 -11.76
N THR A 69 1.28 12.41 -10.73
CA THR A 69 2.04 13.57 -10.24
C THR A 69 2.14 13.54 -8.71
N GLN A 70 2.85 14.52 -8.15
CA GLN A 70 3.06 14.66 -6.70
C GLN A 70 1.83 15.15 -5.94
N ASN A 71 0.95 15.90 -6.59
CA ASN A 71 -0.06 16.71 -5.92
C ASN A 71 -1.50 16.35 -6.32
N GLU A 72 -1.68 15.49 -7.31
CA GLU A 72 -2.99 15.10 -7.79
C GLU A 72 -3.26 13.62 -7.52
N ASP A 73 -4.50 13.30 -7.15
CA ASP A 73 -4.97 11.94 -6.94
C ASP A 73 -5.37 11.27 -8.27
N ILE A 74 -4.49 11.35 -9.26
CA ILE A 74 -4.65 10.67 -10.56
C ILE A 74 -3.83 9.38 -10.51
N PRO A 75 -4.46 8.21 -10.37
CA PRO A 75 -3.75 6.94 -10.35
C PRO A 75 -3.21 6.57 -11.73
N VAL A 76 -2.12 5.80 -11.76
CA VAL A 76 -1.53 5.30 -13.00
C VAL A 76 -1.77 3.81 -13.12
N ALA A 77 -2.67 3.44 -14.01
CA ALA A 77 -2.88 2.05 -14.42
C ALA A 77 -1.74 1.56 -15.32
N GLY A 78 -1.33 0.30 -15.15
CA GLY A 78 -0.33 -0.31 -16.02
C GLY A 78 1.11 0.10 -15.72
N ALA A 79 1.38 0.89 -14.67
CA ALA A 79 2.74 1.12 -14.21
C ALA A 79 3.35 -0.20 -13.74
N LYS A 80 4.54 -0.50 -14.22
CA LYS A 80 5.30 -1.67 -13.80
C LYS A 80 6.16 -1.28 -12.61
N VAL A 81 5.93 -1.94 -11.49
CA VAL A 81 6.73 -1.86 -10.27
C VAL A 81 7.73 -3.01 -10.28
N ILE A 82 9.00 -2.68 -10.22
CA ILE A 82 10.09 -3.64 -10.29
C ILE A 82 10.81 -3.61 -8.95
N LEU A 83 10.89 -4.77 -8.30
CA LEU A 83 11.49 -4.95 -6.99
C LEU A 83 12.73 -5.83 -7.13
N VAL A 84 13.82 -5.42 -6.51
CA VAL A 84 15.06 -6.20 -6.44
C VAL A 84 15.45 -6.32 -4.97
N ASP A 85 15.53 -7.56 -4.47
CA ASP A 85 15.86 -7.82 -3.08
C ASP A 85 17.38 -8.00 -2.85
N ALA A 86 17.78 -8.22 -1.61
CA ALA A 86 19.16 -8.39 -1.21
C ALA A 86 19.80 -9.70 -1.71
N ALA A 87 19.00 -10.70 -2.07
CA ALA A 87 19.47 -11.92 -2.73
C ALA A 87 19.63 -11.72 -4.26
N GLY A 88 19.26 -10.54 -4.78
CA GLY A 88 19.28 -10.23 -6.20
C GLY A 88 18.07 -10.78 -6.95
N GLN A 89 17.04 -11.28 -6.25
CA GLN A 89 15.80 -11.70 -6.88
C GLN A 89 15.07 -10.47 -7.41
N ARG A 90 14.69 -10.53 -8.69
CA ARG A 90 13.92 -9.49 -9.35
C ARG A 90 12.47 -9.95 -9.53
N PHE A 91 11.52 -9.13 -9.11
CA PHE A 91 10.08 -9.37 -9.23
C PHE A 91 9.41 -8.16 -9.88
N GLU A 92 8.41 -8.39 -10.74
CA GLU A 92 7.63 -7.33 -11.37
C GLU A 92 6.15 -7.46 -10.99
N LYS A 93 5.50 -6.32 -10.72
CA LYS A 93 4.05 -6.24 -10.54
C LYS A 93 3.51 -5.05 -11.32
N THR A 94 2.36 -5.21 -11.96
CA THR A 94 1.68 -4.14 -12.68
C THR A 94 0.59 -3.54 -11.81
N THR A 95 0.46 -2.21 -11.81
CA THR A 95 -0.62 -1.53 -11.11
C THR A 95 -1.96 -1.73 -11.81
N ASN A 96 -3.01 -1.91 -11.01
CA ASN A 96 -4.38 -1.98 -11.49
C ASN A 96 -4.92 -0.57 -11.82
N CYS A 97 -6.19 -0.48 -12.16
CA CYS A 97 -6.77 0.76 -12.67
C CYS A 97 -6.85 1.89 -11.62
N ALA A 98 -6.84 1.56 -10.32
CA ALA A 98 -6.72 2.50 -9.20
C ALA A 98 -5.26 2.86 -8.87
N GLY A 99 -4.31 2.43 -9.69
CA GLY A 99 -2.88 2.63 -9.46
C GLY A 99 -2.32 1.74 -8.35
N ASN A 100 -3.16 0.91 -7.72
CA ASN A 100 -2.77 -0.01 -6.67
C ASN A 100 -2.00 -1.20 -7.23
N PHE A 101 -1.07 -1.71 -6.44
CA PHE A 101 -0.48 -3.02 -6.62
C PHE A 101 -0.31 -3.68 -5.26
N PHE A 102 -0.38 -5.01 -5.25
CA PHE A 102 -0.14 -5.83 -4.08
C PHE A 102 0.49 -7.15 -4.53
N ILE A 103 1.36 -7.66 -3.68
CA ILE A 103 2.10 -8.88 -3.88
C ILE A 103 1.80 -9.77 -2.69
N GLU A 104 1.32 -10.98 -2.95
CA GLU A 104 1.06 -11.98 -1.91
C GLU A 104 2.38 -12.67 -1.53
N PRO A 105 2.53 -13.14 -0.27
CA PRO A 105 3.74 -13.84 0.18
C PRO A 105 4.14 -15.03 -0.69
N GLU A 106 3.17 -15.75 -1.25
CA GLU A 106 3.35 -16.89 -2.15
C GLU A 106 3.94 -16.49 -3.51
N GLN A 107 3.73 -15.23 -3.93
CA GLN A 107 4.27 -14.69 -5.18
C GLN A 107 5.71 -14.24 -4.98
N PHE A 108 5.97 -13.49 -3.91
CA PHE A 108 7.28 -12.96 -3.59
C PHE A 108 7.34 -12.47 -2.14
N THR A 109 8.34 -12.91 -1.40
CA THR A 109 8.65 -12.40 -0.05
C THR A 109 10.08 -11.84 -0.07
N PRO A 110 10.28 -10.51 -0.03
CA PRO A 110 11.58 -9.91 -0.25
C PRO A 110 12.58 -10.23 0.88
N GLN A 111 13.80 -10.60 0.50
CA GLN A 111 14.94 -10.55 1.41
C GLN A 111 15.48 -9.13 1.48
N TYR A 112 15.27 -8.45 2.58
CA TYR A 112 15.67 -7.06 2.71
C TYR A 112 17.19 -6.87 2.90
N PRO A 113 17.75 -5.70 2.51
CA PRO A 113 17.07 -4.52 1.97
C PRO A 113 16.60 -4.71 0.51
N MET A 114 15.50 -4.04 0.17
CA MET A 114 14.91 -4.06 -1.17
C MET A 114 15.15 -2.73 -1.89
N HIS A 115 15.29 -2.77 -3.20
CA HIS A 115 15.32 -1.62 -4.08
C HIS A 115 14.13 -1.68 -5.04
N VAL A 116 13.54 -0.52 -5.34
CA VAL A 116 12.33 -0.45 -6.17
C VAL A 116 12.50 0.62 -7.24
N GLU A 117 11.99 0.31 -8.42
CA GLU A 117 11.83 1.26 -9.53
C GLU A 117 10.42 1.09 -10.12
N ILE A 118 9.97 2.13 -10.82
CA ILE A 118 8.73 2.11 -11.58
C ILE A 118 9.00 2.47 -13.04
N GLU A 119 8.27 1.82 -13.94
CA GLU A 119 8.16 2.16 -15.35
C GLU A 119 6.70 2.51 -15.64
N CYS A 120 6.45 3.78 -15.95
CA CYS A 120 5.12 4.29 -16.23
C CYS A 120 4.89 4.39 -17.74
N PRO A 121 3.89 3.70 -18.30
CA PRO A 121 3.49 3.93 -19.68
C PRO A 121 2.83 5.31 -19.79
N LEU A 122 3.24 6.09 -20.79
CA LEU A 122 2.62 7.37 -21.14
C LEU A 122 1.70 7.20 -22.35
N PRO A 123 0.66 8.03 -22.52
CA PRO A 123 -0.29 7.87 -23.63
C PRO A 123 0.30 8.07 -25.01
N ASP A 124 1.45 8.75 -25.11
CA ASP A 124 2.21 8.90 -26.35
C ASP A 124 2.99 7.63 -26.74
N GLY A 125 2.87 6.56 -25.95
CA GLY A 125 3.54 5.28 -26.14
C GLY A 125 4.96 5.23 -25.56
N SER A 126 5.46 6.34 -24.99
CA SER A 126 6.74 6.35 -24.30
C SER A 126 6.64 5.76 -22.89
N VAL A 127 7.79 5.42 -22.30
CA VAL A 127 7.87 4.88 -20.93
C VAL A 127 8.75 5.79 -20.10
N ARG A 128 8.22 6.24 -18.96
CA ARG A 128 8.97 7.00 -17.97
C ARG A 128 9.44 6.09 -16.85
N ARG A 129 10.75 6.00 -16.68
CA ARG A 129 11.37 5.28 -15.56
C ARG A 129 11.71 6.21 -14.40
N ALA A 130 11.41 5.79 -13.18
CA ALA A 130 11.86 6.41 -11.94
C ALA A 130 12.41 5.34 -10.98
N VAL A 131 13.53 5.65 -10.33
CA VAL A 131 14.27 4.71 -9.48
C VAL A 131 14.36 5.31 -8.08
N MET A 132 14.08 4.53 -7.04
CA MET A 132 14.27 5.00 -5.67
C MET A 132 15.74 5.36 -5.41
N GLY A 133 15.99 6.51 -4.79
CA GLY A 133 17.35 6.89 -4.39
C GLY A 133 17.89 6.09 -3.19
N THR A 134 17.01 5.47 -2.41
CA THR A 134 17.34 4.75 -1.18
C THR A 134 16.94 3.28 -1.28
N ARG A 135 17.36 2.49 -0.28
CA ARG A 135 16.90 1.10 -0.11
C ARG A 135 15.85 1.04 0.99
N ILE A 136 14.89 0.14 0.81
CA ILE A 136 13.83 -0.14 1.77
C ILE A 136 14.36 -1.13 2.81
N GLY A 137 14.17 -0.78 4.09
CA GLY A 137 14.64 -1.53 5.25
C GLY A 137 13.87 -2.82 5.50
N ARG A 138 12.70 -2.78 6.14
CA ARG A 138 11.85 -3.97 6.41
C ARG A 138 10.36 -3.57 6.35
N ASN A 139 9.99 -2.80 5.34
CA ASN A 139 8.65 -2.27 5.21
C ASN A 139 8.12 -2.55 3.80
N GLY A 140 7.13 -3.43 3.68
CA GLY A 140 6.44 -3.73 2.42
C GLY A 140 5.34 -2.72 2.08
N SER A 141 4.96 -1.86 3.02
CA SER A 141 3.93 -0.84 2.83
C SER A 141 4.55 0.41 2.21
N CYS A 142 4.44 0.56 0.89
CA CYS A 142 5.10 1.68 0.19
C CYS A 142 4.63 3.03 0.74
N ALA A 143 3.34 3.18 1.00
CA ALA A 143 2.76 4.40 1.59
C ALA A 143 3.12 4.60 3.07
N GLY A 144 3.80 3.65 3.72
CA GLY A 144 4.41 3.86 5.03
C GLY A 144 5.62 4.80 5.00
N CYS A 145 6.27 4.94 3.84
CA CYS A 145 7.29 5.97 3.60
C CYS A 145 6.84 7.00 2.55
N HIS A 146 6.06 6.59 1.56
CA HIS A 146 5.57 7.42 0.45
C HIS A 146 4.12 7.86 0.69
N ASP A 147 3.89 8.64 1.75
CA ASP A 147 2.54 9.14 2.07
C ASP A 147 2.00 10.10 1.00
N LYS A 148 0.69 10.32 0.98
CA LYS A 148 0.03 11.28 0.06
C LYS A 148 0.44 12.73 0.28
N GLY A 149 1.14 13.03 1.38
CA GLY A 149 1.52 14.38 1.78
C GLY A 149 2.61 14.99 0.90
N PRO A 150 2.88 16.30 1.09
CA PRO A 150 4.07 16.91 0.51
C PRO A 150 5.33 16.26 1.10
N PRO A 151 6.48 16.34 0.40
CA PRO A 151 7.75 15.90 0.95
C PRO A 151 8.02 16.51 2.33
N SER A 152 8.43 15.66 3.26
CA SER A 152 8.70 15.95 4.66
C SER A 152 9.98 15.23 5.10
N PRO A 153 10.48 15.47 6.32
CA PRO A 153 11.64 14.73 6.84
C PRO A 153 11.43 13.21 6.92
N THR A 154 10.18 12.74 6.95
CA THR A 154 9.83 11.32 7.11
C THR A 154 9.24 10.69 5.85
N SER A 155 8.91 11.48 4.83
CA SER A 155 8.33 11.02 3.58
C SER A 155 8.85 11.84 2.40
N PRO A 156 9.34 11.24 1.31
CA PRO A 156 9.61 11.97 0.07
C PRO A 156 8.31 12.35 -0.69
N GLY A 157 7.14 12.08 -0.12
CA GLY A 157 5.84 12.13 -0.76
C GLY A 157 5.53 10.85 -1.53
N ARG A 158 4.33 10.83 -2.12
CA ARG A 158 3.77 9.68 -2.85
C ARG A 158 4.68 9.19 -3.97
N VAL A 159 4.44 7.97 -4.44
CA VAL A 159 5.12 7.44 -5.63
C VAL A 159 4.45 8.01 -6.88
N PHE A 160 5.21 8.64 -7.78
CA PHE A 160 4.64 9.29 -8.98
C PHE A 160 5.50 9.14 -10.24
N CYS A 161 4.88 9.29 -11.41
CA CYS A 161 5.53 9.15 -12.71
C CYS A 161 6.17 10.44 -13.25
N LEU A 162 5.49 11.59 -13.10
CA LEU A 162 5.83 12.84 -13.76
C LEU A 162 6.14 13.96 -12.74
N PRO A 163 7.42 14.19 -12.38
CA PRO A 163 7.78 15.31 -11.51
C PRO A 163 7.48 16.64 -12.20
N GLY A 164 6.79 17.55 -11.50
CA GLY A 164 6.63 18.94 -11.94
C GLY A 164 5.78 19.15 -13.19
N GLN A 165 4.98 18.17 -13.62
CA GLN A 165 3.97 18.38 -14.66
C GLN A 165 2.62 18.74 -14.04
N PRO A 166 2.10 19.96 -14.29
CA PRO A 166 0.83 20.41 -13.73
C PRO A 166 -0.38 19.74 -14.39
N ASP A 167 -0.28 19.38 -15.67
CA ASP A 167 -1.35 18.73 -16.44
C ASP A 167 -0.85 17.37 -16.94
N PRO A 168 -0.84 16.32 -16.10
CA PRO A 168 -0.38 15.02 -16.53
C PRO A 168 -1.31 14.42 -17.58
N PRO A 169 -0.80 13.72 -18.60
CA PRO A 169 -1.63 13.12 -19.64
C PRO A 169 -2.32 11.82 -19.17
N PHE A 170 -2.52 11.63 -17.85
CA PHE A 170 -3.18 10.46 -17.31
C PHE A 170 -4.66 10.75 -17.07
N THR A 171 -5.52 9.81 -17.46
CA THR A 171 -6.95 9.85 -17.16
C THR A 171 -7.32 8.72 -16.23
N ILE A 172 -8.21 8.97 -15.27
CA ILE A 172 -8.78 7.91 -14.43
C ILE A 172 -9.55 6.93 -15.34
N PRO A 173 -9.18 5.64 -15.38
CA PRO A 173 -9.91 4.67 -16.19
C PRO A 173 -11.35 4.48 -15.67
N THR A 174 -12.31 4.38 -16.59
CA THR A 174 -13.73 4.09 -16.25
C THR A 174 -14.16 2.75 -16.85
N PRO A 175 -14.82 1.85 -16.09
CA PRO A 175 -15.13 1.95 -14.65
C PRO A 175 -14.00 1.39 -13.77
N CYS A 176 -13.25 2.24 -13.07
CA CYS A 176 -12.58 1.81 -11.84
C CYS A 176 -13.59 1.84 -10.70
N ALA A 177 -14.21 0.69 -10.41
CA ALA A 177 -15.23 0.53 -9.38
C ALA A 177 -14.74 0.71 -7.92
N GLY A 178 -13.55 1.30 -7.71
CA GLY A 178 -13.04 1.75 -6.40
C GLY A 178 -13.09 3.27 -6.20
N GLY A 179 -13.49 4.02 -7.24
CA GLY A 179 -13.63 5.48 -7.23
C GLY A 179 -12.29 6.24 -7.31
N PRO A 180 -12.22 7.35 -8.06
CA PRO A 180 -11.18 8.36 -7.89
C PRO A 180 -11.43 9.27 -6.68
N THR A 181 -12.42 8.98 -5.84
CA THR A 181 -12.71 9.76 -4.64
C THR A 181 -11.57 9.55 -3.64
N PRO A 182 -10.78 10.58 -3.34
CA PRO A 182 -9.70 10.47 -2.37
C PRO A 182 -10.26 10.07 -1.00
N GLN A 183 -9.61 9.11 -0.36
CA GLN A 183 -9.55 9.00 1.10
C GLN A 183 -8.38 9.82 1.61
#